data_AF-A0A2E2UB64-F1
#
_entry.id   AF-A0A2E2UB64-F1
#
_cell.length_a   1.000
_cell.length_b   1.000
_cell.length_c   1.000
_cell.angle_alpha   90.00
_cell.angle_beta   90.00
_cell.angle_gamma   90.00
#
_symmetry.space_group_name_H-M   'P 1'
#
loop_
_entity.id
_entity.type
_entity.pdbx_description
1 polymer ?
#
loop_
_entity_poly.entity_id
_entity_poly.type
_entity_poly.pdbx_seq_one_letter_code
_entity_poly.pdbx_strand_id
1 'polypeptide(L)'
;MKHLLLIGALLLSFSSFAGPGGGHSHGHGHSHSKKSISKEKTSEIGRYHVERLIKAGKIDASWKSSTLDKSEKKKFGKKTEWVVTFDNEKGVKGKKLYIFLKLSGEFVAANFTGK
;
A
#
# COMPACT_ATOMS: atom_id res chain seq x y z
N MET A 1 5.28 42.77 -17.60
CA MET A 1 4.09 43.34 -16.95
C MET A 1 3.78 42.50 -15.72
N LYS A 2 3.81 43.14 -14.54
CA LYS A 2 3.61 42.54 -13.21
C LYS A 2 2.12 42.29 -13.01
N HIS A 3 1.70 41.04 -12.90
CA HIS A 3 0.37 40.68 -12.38
C HIS A 3 0.56 39.42 -11.52
N LEU A 4 0.72 39.58 -10.20
CA LEU A 4 -0.31 39.76 -9.16
C LEU A 4 -0.56 38.40 -8.48
N LEU A 5 0.16 38.18 -7.38
CA LEU A 5 -0.08 37.11 -6.41
C LEU A 5 -1.46 37.33 -5.78
N LEU A 6 -2.34 36.34 -5.86
CA LEU A 6 -3.57 36.28 -5.07
C LEU A 6 -3.50 35.03 -4.17
N ILE A 7 -3.06 35.24 -2.93
CA ILE A 7 -3.09 34.23 -1.87
C ILE A 7 -4.47 34.28 -1.24
N GLY A 8 -5.35 33.35 -1.62
CA GLY A 8 -6.62 33.12 -0.96
C GLY A 8 -6.47 32.00 0.09
N ALA A 9 -6.13 32.37 1.32
CA ALA A 9 -6.12 31.43 2.44
C ALA A 9 -7.56 31.22 2.93
N LEU A 10 -8.16 30.06 2.61
CA LEU A 10 -9.45 29.65 3.16
C LEU A 10 -9.20 28.76 4.38
N LEU A 11 -9.28 29.35 5.57
CA LEU A 11 -9.27 28.64 6.85
C LEU A 11 -10.70 28.15 7.15
N LEU A 12 -10.96 26.87 6.95
CA LEU A 12 -12.18 26.21 7.45
C LEU A 12 -11.84 25.51 8.78
N SER A 13 -12.16 26.18 9.88
CA SER A 13 -12.10 25.64 11.23
C SER A 13 -13.29 24.71 11.47
N PHE A 14 -13.08 23.40 11.42
CA PHE A 14 -14.09 22.44 11.87
C PHE A 14 -14.01 22.30 13.40
N SER A 15 -14.95 22.93 14.10
CA SER A 15 -15.21 22.65 15.51
C SER A 15 -15.94 21.31 15.63
N SER A 16 -15.22 20.22 15.87
CA SER A 16 -15.84 18.95 16.23
C SER A 16 -16.26 18.97 17.70
N PHE A 17 -17.56 18.86 17.92
CA PHE A 17 -18.21 18.75 19.23
C PHE A 17 -17.91 17.38 19.85
N ALA A 18 -17.18 17.35 20.96
CA ALA A 18 -17.03 16.14 21.78
C ALA A 18 -18.19 16.09 22.79
N GLY A 19 -19.19 15.25 22.51
CA GLY A 19 -20.25 14.95 23.48
C GLY A 19 -19.76 13.96 24.55
N PRO A 20 -20.15 14.12 25.83
CA PRO A 20 -19.90 13.11 26.86
C PRO A 20 -20.97 12.02 26.76
N GLY A 21 -20.57 10.74 26.79
CA GLY A 21 -21.55 9.67 26.75
C GLY A 21 -21.01 8.29 27.06
N GLY A 22 -21.15 7.88 28.33
CA GLY A 22 -21.45 6.50 28.71
C GLY A 22 -20.26 5.56 28.81
N GLY A 23 -19.73 5.41 30.03
CA GLY A 23 -19.04 4.18 30.40
C GLY A 23 -20.04 3.03 30.46
N HIS A 24 -19.65 1.87 29.93
CA HIS A 24 -19.98 0.55 30.47
C HIS A 24 -18.90 -0.45 30.04
N SER A 25 -18.25 -1.04 31.05
CA SER A 25 -17.45 -2.26 30.94
C SER A 25 -18.37 -3.43 30.61
N HIS A 26 -17.96 -4.32 29.70
CA HIS A 26 -18.05 -5.79 29.81
C HIS A 26 -17.33 -6.43 28.62
N GLY A 27 -16.65 -7.54 28.89
CA GLY A 27 -15.64 -8.13 28.01
C GLY A 27 -16.17 -9.01 26.88
N HIS A 28 -15.39 -9.04 25.80
CA HIS A 28 -14.90 -10.28 25.19
C HIS A 28 -13.67 -9.92 24.34
N GLY A 29 -12.55 -10.58 24.61
CA GLY A 29 -11.32 -10.40 23.85
C GLY A 29 -11.49 -10.92 22.43
N HIS A 30 -11.96 -10.06 21.52
CA HIS A 30 -11.80 -10.30 20.10
C HIS A 30 -10.32 -10.14 19.76
N SER A 31 -9.65 -11.24 19.46
CA SER A 31 -8.31 -11.19 18.87
C SER A 31 -8.41 -10.40 17.56
N HIS A 32 -7.99 -9.13 17.59
CA HIS A 32 -7.97 -8.24 16.42
C HIS A 32 -6.91 -8.63 15.37
N SER A 33 -6.32 -9.82 15.46
CA SER A 33 -5.35 -10.27 14.47
C SER A 33 -6.07 -10.74 13.21
N LYS A 34 -6.05 -9.91 12.16
CA LYS A 34 -6.46 -10.33 10.81
C LYS A 34 -5.67 -11.59 10.43
N LYS A 35 -6.38 -12.65 10.00
CA LYS A 35 -5.78 -13.93 9.61
C LYS A 35 -4.72 -13.72 8.52
N SER A 36 -3.54 -14.33 8.69
CA SER A 36 -2.49 -14.29 7.65
C SER A 36 -2.99 -15.00 6.39
N ILE A 37 -2.74 -14.40 5.23
CA ILE A 37 -3.02 -15.01 3.92
C ILE A 37 -1.94 -16.02 3.51
N SER A 38 -2.27 -16.91 2.58
CA SER A 38 -1.33 -17.86 1.98
C SER A 38 -0.41 -17.17 0.96
N LYS A 39 0.70 -17.83 0.59
CA LYS A 39 1.65 -17.33 -0.42
C LYS A 39 0.98 -17.15 -1.78
N GLU A 40 0.13 -18.08 -2.18
CA GLU A 40 -0.57 -18.09 -3.48
C GLU A 40 -1.43 -16.82 -3.60
N LYS A 41 -2.14 -16.47 -2.52
CA LYS A 41 -3.00 -15.29 -2.49
C LYS A 41 -2.23 -13.98 -2.64
N THR A 42 -0.99 -13.93 -2.19
CA THR A 42 -0.15 -12.73 -2.35
C THR A 42 0.13 -12.42 -3.82
N SER A 43 0.19 -13.43 -4.69
CA SER A 43 0.48 -13.25 -6.12
C SER A 43 -0.69 -12.56 -6.83
N GLU A 44 -1.92 -12.97 -6.52
CA GLU A 44 -3.14 -12.35 -7.03
C GLU A 44 -3.26 -10.89 -6.58
N ILE A 45 -3.06 -10.64 -5.28
CA ILE A 45 -3.11 -9.30 -4.70
C ILE A 45 -1.99 -8.41 -5.27
N GLY A 46 -0.79 -8.97 -5.40
CA GLY A 46 0.35 -8.31 -6.03
C GLY A 46 0.03 -7.87 -7.45
N ARG A 47 -0.50 -8.77 -8.30
CA ARG A 47 -0.90 -8.47 -9.68
C ARG A 47 -1.96 -7.37 -9.72
N TYR A 48 -2.99 -7.48 -8.88
CA TYR A 48 -4.02 -6.44 -8.76
C TYR A 48 -3.41 -5.06 -8.48
N HIS A 49 -2.43 -4.98 -7.58
CA HIS A 49 -1.77 -3.72 -7.26
C HIS A 49 -0.85 -3.21 -8.37
N VAL A 50 -0.16 -4.09 -9.11
CA VAL A 50 0.58 -3.70 -10.32
C VAL A 50 -0.36 -3.02 -11.31
N GLU A 51 -1.49 -3.65 -11.64
CA GLU A 51 -2.48 -3.07 -12.55
C GLU A 51 -3.08 -1.77 -12.05
N ARG A 52 -3.40 -1.68 -10.76
CA ARG A 52 -3.90 -0.46 -10.13
C ARG A 52 -2.89 0.68 -10.25
N LEU A 53 -1.60 0.41 -10.05
CA LEU A 53 -0.54 1.41 -10.15
C LEU A 53 -0.32 1.87 -11.60
N ILE A 54 -0.45 0.97 -12.58
CA ILE A 54 -0.44 1.33 -14.00
C ILE A 54 -1.62 2.25 -14.33
N LYS A 55 -2.85 1.87 -13.93
CA LYS A 55 -4.06 2.68 -14.15
C LYS A 55 -3.98 4.06 -13.52
N ALA A 56 -3.29 4.17 -12.37
CA ALA A 56 -3.04 5.44 -11.69
C ALA A 56 -1.85 6.24 -12.25
N GLY A 57 -1.19 5.77 -13.32
CA GLY A 57 -0.02 6.42 -13.93
C GLY A 57 1.23 6.46 -13.03
N LYS A 58 1.28 5.63 -11.97
CA LYS A 58 2.39 5.62 -11.00
C LYS A 58 3.58 4.79 -11.50
N ILE A 59 3.32 3.78 -12.31
CA ILE A 59 4.33 2.97 -12.99
C ILE A 59 3.97 2.85 -14.47
N ASP A 60 4.97 2.60 -15.29
CA ASP A 60 4.82 2.53 -16.75
C ASP A 60 3.96 1.32 -17.19
N ALA A 61 3.28 1.46 -18.33
CA ALA A 61 2.39 0.43 -18.86
C ALA A 61 3.12 -0.89 -19.24
N SER A 62 4.44 -0.85 -19.47
CA SER A 62 5.26 -2.06 -19.71
C SER A 62 5.15 -3.08 -18.56
N TRP A 63 4.83 -2.64 -17.35
CA TRP A 63 4.64 -3.53 -16.20
C TRP A 63 3.41 -4.44 -16.31
N LYS A 64 2.52 -4.22 -17.29
CA LYS A 64 1.38 -5.12 -17.54
C LYS A 64 1.84 -6.52 -17.92
N SER A 65 2.95 -6.64 -18.65
CA SER A 65 3.52 -7.93 -19.09
C SER A 65 4.56 -8.51 -18.13
N SER A 66 4.71 -7.96 -16.92
CA SER A 66 5.66 -8.50 -15.95
C SER A 66 5.28 -9.92 -15.53
N THR A 67 6.25 -10.75 -15.19
CA THR A 67 6.04 -12.09 -14.65
C THR A 67 6.22 -12.09 -13.14
N LEU A 68 5.57 -13.03 -12.44
CA LEU A 68 5.83 -13.24 -11.02
C LEU A 68 7.19 -13.94 -10.89
N ASP A 69 8.11 -13.36 -10.11
CA ASP A 69 9.39 -13.98 -9.74
C ASP A 69 9.19 -14.82 -8.47
N LYS A 70 8.82 -14.16 -7.37
CA LYS A 70 8.62 -14.85 -6.09
C LYS A 70 7.73 -14.08 -5.12
N SER A 71 7.31 -14.79 -4.08
CA SER A 71 6.69 -14.23 -2.88
C SER A 71 7.33 -14.83 -1.63
N GLU A 72 7.77 -13.97 -0.72
CA GLU A 72 8.48 -14.36 0.51
C GLU A 72 8.13 -13.42 1.66
N LYS A 73 8.15 -13.92 2.90
CA LYS A 73 8.02 -13.07 4.09
C LYS A 73 9.38 -12.48 4.44
N LYS A 74 9.45 -11.16 4.68
CA LYS A 74 10.64 -10.47 5.16
C LYS A 74 10.34 -9.69 6.42
N LYS A 75 11.34 -9.61 7.30
CA LYS A 75 11.27 -8.84 8.54
C LYS A 75 11.95 -7.49 8.34
N PHE A 76 11.20 -6.42 8.54
CA PHE A 76 11.67 -5.03 8.50
C PHE A 76 11.53 -4.44 9.91
N GLY A 77 12.64 -4.45 10.67
CA GLY A 77 12.63 -4.10 12.09
C GLY A 77 11.73 -5.03 12.90
N LYS A 78 10.64 -4.48 13.47
CA LYS A 78 9.65 -5.25 14.25
C LYS A 78 8.48 -5.78 13.40
N LYS A 79 8.39 -5.42 12.13
CA LYS A 79 7.29 -5.81 11.24
C LYS A 79 7.71 -6.95 10.34
N THR A 80 6.79 -7.89 10.10
CA THR A 80 6.95 -8.92 9.07
C THR A 80 5.93 -8.67 7.97
N GLU A 81 6.40 -8.63 6.73
CA GLU A 81 5.61 -8.31 5.54
C GLU A 81 5.83 -9.37 4.48
N TRP A 82 4.84 -9.55 3.60
CA TRP A 82 5.03 -10.23 2.34
C TRP A 82 5.70 -9.29 1.35
N VAL A 83 6.70 -9.79 0.64
CA VAL A 83 7.33 -9.11 -0.49
C VAL A 83 7.07 -9.97 -1.73
N VAL A 84 6.28 -9.43 -2.64
CA VAL A 84 5.94 -10.05 -3.93
C VAL A 84 6.75 -9.36 -5.02
N THR A 85 7.59 -10.11 -5.71
CA THR A 85 8.50 -9.58 -6.73
C THR A 85 7.96 -9.91 -8.12
N PHE A 86 7.92 -8.90 -8.98
CA PHE A 86 7.63 -9.04 -10.40
C PHE A 86 8.83 -8.63 -11.24
N ASP A 87 9.07 -9.37 -12.32
CA ASP A 87 10.16 -9.13 -13.26
C ASP A 87 9.65 -8.59 -14.59
N ASN A 88 10.36 -7.60 -15.12
CA ASN A 88 10.10 -7.00 -16.42
C ASN A 88 11.41 -6.51 -17.04
N GLU A 89 11.96 -7.27 -17.99
CA GLU A 89 13.17 -6.90 -18.73
C GLU A 89 13.07 -5.56 -19.47
N LYS A 90 11.84 -5.12 -19.79
CA LYS A 90 11.55 -3.85 -20.46
C LYS A 90 11.27 -2.70 -19.48
N GLY A 91 11.46 -2.91 -18.17
CA GLY A 91 11.12 -1.93 -17.15
C GLY A 91 12.01 -0.69 -17.18
N VAL A 92 11.40 0.49 -17.37
CA VAL A 92 12.11 1.78 -17.53
C VAL A 92 12.83 2.23 -16.25
N LYS A 93 12.28 1.92 -15.06
CA LYS A 93 12.84 2.32 -13.75
C LYS A 93 13.61 1.20 -13.03
N GLY A 94 13.80 0.08 -13.70
CA GLY A 94 14.37 -1.13 -13.12
C GLY A 94 13.67 -2.37 -13.64
N LYS A 95 14.32 -3.52 -13.48
CA LYS A 95 13.80 -4.81 -13.97
C LYS A 95 12.92 -5.54 -12.96
N LYS A 96 12.92 -5.10 -11.70
CA LYS A 96 12.15 -5.70 -10.60
C LYS A 96 11.21 -4.67 -9.97
N LEU A 97 10.00 -5.10 -9.66
CA LEU A 97 9.03 -4.34 -8.88
C LEU A 97 8.62 -5.17 -7.68
N TYR A 98 8.76 -4.59 -6.50
CA TYR A 98 8.43 -5.22 -5.23
C TYR A 98 7.14 -4.64 -4.70
N ILE A 99 6.15 -5.49 -4.44
CA ILE A 99 4.90 -5.14 -3.79
C ILE A 99 4.96 -5.64 -2.34
N PHE A 100 4.84 -4.72 -1.40
CA PHE A 100 4.86 -4.99 0.03
C PHE A 100 3.43 -5.11 0.52
N LEU A 101 3.11 -6.22 1.18
CA LEU A 101 1.81 -6.47 1.80
C LEU A 101 2.00 -6.80 3.28
N LYS A 102 1.04 -6.41 4.12
CA LYS A 102 0.93 -7.00 5.46
C LYS A 102 0.66 -8.49 5.36
N LEU A 103 0.89 -9.23 6.44
CA LEU A 103 0.52 -10.66 6.50
C LEU A 103 -0.95 -10.92 6.20
N SER A 104 -1.84 -9.95 6.44
CA SER A 104 -3.26 -9.96 6.11
C SER A 104 -3.58 -9.70 4.63
N GLY A 105 -2.59 -9.37 3.80
CA GLY A 105 -2.76 -9.04 2.38
C GLY A 105 -2.99 -7.56 2.09
N GLU A 106 -3.04 -6.70 3.10
CA GLU A 106 -3.20 -5.25 2.89
C GLU A 106 -1.96 -4.64 2.23
N PHE A 107 -2.16 -3.84 1.18
CA PHE A 107 -1.07 -3.11 0.52
C PHE A 107 -0.35 -2.17 1.48
N VAL A 108 0.98 -2.19 1.44
CA VAL A 108 1.86 -1.30 2.19
C VAL A 108 2.53 -0.32 1.24
N ALA A 109 3.29 -0.84 0.27
CA ALA A 109 4.09 -0.03 -0.63
C ALA A 109 4.44 -0.77 -1.93
N ALA A 110 4.99 -0.03 -2.89
CA ALA A 110 5.63 -0.58 -4.08
C ALA A 110 6.96 0.15 -4.36
N ASN A 111 8.03 -0.57 -4.67
CA ASN A 111 9.33 0.03 -5.00
C ASN A 111 10.10 -0.77 -6.08
N PHE A 112 11.14 -0.18 -6.67
CA PHE A 112 11.99 -0.81 -7.69
C PHE A 112 13.34 -1.31 -7.15
N THR A 113 13.64 -1.08 -5.87
CA THR A 113 14.95 -1.35 -5.24
C THR A 113 14.91 -2.45 -4.19
N GLY A 114 13.73 -2.81 -3.69
CA GLY A 114 13.53 -3.82 -2.65
C GLY A 114 13.99 -3.39 -1.26
N LYS A 115 14.19 -2.08 -1.04
CA LYS A 115 14.68 -1.47 0.21
C LYS A 115 13.70 -0.44 0.76
#